data_AF-A0A3M1FXA3-F1
#
_entry.id   AF-A0A3M1FXA3-F1
#
_cell.length_a   1.000
_cell.length_b   1.000
_cell.length_c   1.000
_cell.angle_alpha   90.00
_cell.angle_beta   90.00
_cell.angle_gamma   90.00
#
_symmetry.space_group_name_H-M   'P 1'
#
loop_
_entity.id
_entity.type
_entity.pdbx_description
1 polymer ?
#
loop_
_entity_poly.entity_id
_entity_poly.type
_entity_poly.pdbx_seq_one_letter_code
_entity_poly.pdbx_strand_id
1 'polypeptide(L)'
;MLRWVQVALAGVALIAAVGWLPGRWITAAVALLLLVALTWRARHWRTRDYIRFHDRPKPDVTPAALPASAKLPIFASGYFSVEGKHQHFTWLQGYFRTFPTREHAVLCLVQDSSYLLFGQWPEHEVGMWYCFFKPEVIEKIRWGEIVFDDHRMPGLAVQHTVHMPKRGRLRPARTVSKTIYLACHTEEDARAILADLLYDHRKESETKPKPVHPSANGRPNPQELLAWRPANGSNKQS
;
A
#
# COMPACT_ATOMS: atom_id res chain seq x y z
N MET A 1 5.10 -13.76 -20.92
CA MET A 1 4.05 -14.18 -21.89
C MET A 1 3.41 -13.03 -22.65
N LEU A 2 2.79 -12.04 -21.99
CA LEU A 2 2.06 -10.94 -22.66
C LEU A 2 2.89 -10.18 -23.73
N ARG A 3 4.17 -9.92 -23.45
CA ARG A 3 5.09 -9.26 -24.41
C ARG A 3 5.24 -10.03 -25.72
N TRP A 4 5.34 -11.36 -25.67
CA TRP A 4 5.48 -12.19 -26.87
C TRP A 4 4.20 -12.20 -27.70
N VAL A 5 3.04 -12.22 -27.06
CA VAL A 5 1.75 -12.09 -27.74
C VAL A 5 1.63 -10.72 -28.42
N GLN A 6 2.07 -9.65 -27.76
CA GLN A 6 2.11 -8.30 -28.36
C GLN A 6 3.05 -8.25 -29.57
N VAL A 7 4.24 -8.85 -29.48
CA VAL A 7 5.20 -8.94 -30.60
C VAL A 7 4.63 -9.74 -31.76
N ALA A 8 3.99 -10.88 -31.49
CA ALA A 8 3.34 -11.70 -32.51
C ALA A 8 2.20 -10.94 -33.21
N LEU A 9 1.33 -10.27 -32.44
CA LEU A 9 0.24 -9.44 -33.00
C LEU A 9 0.79 -8.28 -33.86
N ALA A 10 1.85 -7.63 -33.41
CA ALA A 10 2.52 -6.58 -34.19
C ALA A 10 3.12 -7.13 -35.50
N GLY A 11 3.75 -8.32 -35.44
CA GLY A 11 4.28 -9.01 -36.61
C GLY A 11 3.20 -9.38 -37.63
N VAL A 12 2.08 -9.94 -37.16
CA VAL A 12 0.91 -10.27 -38.01
C VAL A 12 0.33 -9.01 -38.65
N ALA A 13 0.19 -7.92 -37.90
CA ALA A 13 -0.30 -6.65 -38.43
C ALA A 13 0.62 -6.11 -39.55
N LEU A 14 1.95 -6.22 -39.37
CA LEU A 14 2.94 -5.78 -40.34
C LEU A 14 2.92 -6.65 -41.62
N ILE A 15 2.92 -7.98 -41.48
CA ILE A 15 2.85 -8.92 -42.61
C ILE A 15 1.54 -8.73 -43.40
N ALA A 16 0.43 -8.49 -42.71
CA ALA A 16 -0.86 -8.22 -43.35
C ALA A 16 -0.88 -6.89 -44.11
N ALA A 17 -0.24 -5.84 -43.57
CA ALA A 17 -0.13 -4.54 -44.23
C ALA A 17 0.70 -4.61 -45.53
N VAL A 18 1.75 -5.46 -45.58
CA VAL A 18 2.54 -5.73 -46.80
C VAL A 18 1.76 -6.53 -47.84
N GLY A 19 0.64 -7.14 -47.45
CA GLY A 19 -0.29 -7.81 -48.35
C GLY A 19 -0.03 -9.30 -48.58
N TRP A 20 0.82 -9.92 -47.76
CA TRP A 20 1.09 -11.36 -47.80
C TRP A 20 -0.01 -12.22 -47.18
N LEU A 21 -0.88 -11.64 -46.34
CA LEU A 21 -2.00 -12.35 -45.72
C LEU A 21 -3.33 -12.04 -46.42
N PRO A 22 -4.25 -13.02 -46.51
CA PRO A 22 -5.61 -12.79 -47.00
C PRO A 22 -6.29 -11.72 -46.16
N GLY A 23 -7.06 -10.84 -46.82
CA GLY A 23 -7.76 -9.72 -46.15
C GLY A 23 -6.92 -8.46 -45.91
N ARG A 24 -5.60 -8.46 -46.19
CA ARG A 24 -4.68 -7.29 -46.17
C ARG A 24 -4.98 -6.30 -45.03
N TRP A 25 -5.62 -5.18 -45.37
CA TRP A 25 -5.97 -4.08 -44.46
C TRP A 25 -6.94 -4.47 -43.35
N ILE A 26 -7.88 -5.39 -43.61
CA ILE A 26 -8.84 -5.88 -42.59
C ILE A 26 -8.08 -6.68 -41.54
N THR A 27 -7.24 -7.61 -41.95
CA THR A 27 -6.42 -8.42 -41.04
C THR A 27 -5.46 -7.55 -40.23
N ALA A 28 -4.83 -6.56 -40.87
CA ALA A 28 -3.99 -5.60 -40.18
C ALA A 28 -4.76 -4.75 -39.16
N ALA A 29 -5.95 -4.26 -39.52
CA ALA A 29 -6.81 -3.47 -38.63
C ALA A 29 -7.28 -4.29 -37.42
N VAL A 30 -7.71 -5.53 -37.62
CA VAL A 30 -8.13 -6.44 -36.54
C VAL A 30 -6.96 -6.75 -35.61
N ALA A 31 -5.78 -7.07 -36.16
CA ALA A 31 -4.58 -7.34 -35.35
C ALA A 31 -4.16 -6.12 -34.52
N LEU A 32 -4.20 -4.92 -35.11
CA LEU A 32 -3.90 -3.68 -34.42
C LEU A 32 -4.93 -3.38 -33.31
N LEU A 33 -6.23 -3.58 -33.59
CA LEU A 33 -7.29 -3.40 -32.61
C LEU A 33 -7.12 -4.34 -31.41
N LEU A 34 -6.80 -5.61 -31.66
CA LEU A 34 -6.50 -6.58 -30.60
C LEU A 34 -5.25 -6.18 -29.79
N LEU A 35 -4.20 -5.71 -30.45
CA LEU A 35 -2.98 -5.23 -29.78
C LEU A 35 -3.28 -4.04 -28.85
N VAL A 36 -4.05 -3.06 -29.34
CA VAL A 36 -4.48 -1.89 -28.56
C VAL A 36 -5.36 -2.32 -27.39
N ALA A 37 -6.37 -3.15 -27.63
CA ALA A 37 -7.27 -3.64 -26.59
C ALA A 37 -6.52 -4.42 -25.49
N LEU A 38 -5.60 -5.30 -25.88
CA LEU A 38 -4.78 -6.08 -24.96
C LEU A 38 -3.87 -5.19 -24.12
N THR A 39 -3.22 -4.20 -24.76
CA THR A 39 -2.32 -3.26 -24.07
C THR A 39 -3.09 -2.35 -23.12
N TRP A 40 -4.25 -1.85 -23.55
CA TRP A 40 -5.13 -1.05 -22.72
C TRP A 40 -5.64 -1.84 -21.52
N ARG A 41 -6.14 -3.06 -21.74
CA ARG A 41 -6.59 -3.97 -20.69
C ARG A 41 -5.47 -4.28 -19.71
N ALA A 42 -4.29 -4.69 -20.17
CA ALA A 42 -3.15 -4.97 -19.31
C ALA A 42 -2.73 -3.76 -18.47
N ARG A 43 -2.77 -2.56 -19.05
CA ARG A 43 -2.48 -1.31 -18.33
C ARG A 43 -3.56 -1.00 -17.29
N HIS A 44 -4.83 -1.15 -17.67
CA HIS A 44 -5.98 -0.92 -16.81
C HIS A 44 -6.02 -1.86 -15.60
N TRP A 45 -5.71 -3.13 -15.80
CA TRP A 45 -5.67 -4.10 -14.70
C TRP A 45 -4.42 -3.95 -13.83
N ARG A 46 -3.27 -3.58 -14.43
CA ARG A 46 -2.09 -3.18 -13.65
C ARG A 46 -2.34 -1.99 -12.74
N THR A 47 -3.21 -1.06 -13.11
CA THR A 47 -3.57 0.07 -12.24
C THR A 47 -4.53 -0.29 -11.10
N ARG A 48 -5.09 -1.51 -11.11
CA ARG A 48 -5.98 -2.02 -10.06
C ARG A 48 -5.40 -3.19 -9.29
N ASP A 49 -4.11 -3.46 -9.48
CA ASP A 49 -3.37 -4.53 -8.79
C ASP A 49 -4.04 -5.90 -8.88
N TYR A 50 -4.90 -6.11 -9.89
CA TYR A 50 -5.73 -7.31 -10.04
C TYR A 50 -6.54 -7.67 -8.80
N ILE A 51 -6.78 -6.72 -7.90
CA ILE A 51 -7.49 -6.91 -6.64
C ILE A 51 -8.78 -6.12 -6.64
N ARG A 52 -9.82 -6.73 -6.10
CA ARG A 52 -11.06 -6.05 -5.72
C ARG A 52 -11.18 -6.07 -4.21
N PHE A 53 -11.39 -4.91 -3.63
CA PHE A 53 -11.67 -4.77 -2.21
C PHE A 53 -13.13 -4.40 -2.02
N HIS A 54 -13.84 -5.20 -1.25
CA HIS A 54 -15.22 -4.94 -0.87
C HIS A 54 -15.25 -4.49 0.59
N ASP A 55 -15.56 -3.21 0.80
CA ASP A 55 -15.76 -2.68 2.15
C ASP A 55 -16.89 -3.48 2.84
N ARG A 56 -16.61 -3.97 4.04
CA ARG A 56 -17.61 -4.59 4.92
C ARG A 56 -17.74 -3.77 6.21
N PRO A 57 -18.87 -3.87 6.92
CA PRO A 57 -18.98 -3.29 8.25
C PRO A 57 -17.81 -3.74 9.12
N LYS A 58 -17.12 -2.78 9.71
CA LYS A 58 -15.97 -3.05 10.57
C LYS A 58 -16.44 -3.84 11.79
N PRO A 59 -15.83 -4.99 12.11
CA PRO A 59 -16.19 -5.76 13.28
C PRO A 59 -15.86 -4.95 14.54
N ASP A 60 -16.63 -5.15 15.60
CA ASP A 60 -16.29 -4.61 16.90
C ASP A 60 -15.10 -5.41 17.45
N VAL A 61 -13.96 -4.74 17.57
CA VAL A 61 -12.70 -5.34 17.98
C VAL A 61 -12.08 -4.43 19.03
N THR A 62 -11.81 -4.99 20.20
CA THR A 62 -11.11 -4.27 21.26
C THR A 62 -9.66 -4.01 20.82
N PRO A 63 -9.20 -2.74 20.79
CA PRO A 63 -7.82 -2.42 20.46
C PRO A 63 -6.85 -3.13 21.41
N ALA A 64 -5.90 -3.87 20.86
CA ALA A 64 -4.96 -4.67 21.62
C ALA A 64 -3.62 -4.76 20.88
N ALA A 65 -2.51 -4.58 21.60
CA ALA A 65 -1.19 -4.69 21.02
C ALA A 65 -0.87 -6.16 20.67
N LEU A 66 -0.45 -6.39 19.43
CA LEU A 66 0.07 -7.67 18.98
C LEU A 66 1.46 -7.93 19.61
N PRO A 67 1.73 -9.13 20.16
CA PRO A 67 3.04 -9.46 20.70
C PRO A 67 4.14 -9.34 19.64
N ALA A 68 5.32 -8.83 20.02
CA ALA A 68 6.43 -8.63 19.08
C ALA A 68 6.98 -9.92 18.44
N SER A 69 6.72 -11.07 19.08
CA SER A 69 7.03 -12.42 18.58
C SER A 69 5.98 -12.97 17.62
N ALA A 70 4.77 -12.42 17.60
CA ALA A 70 3.69 -12.91 16.75
C ALA A 70 3.98 -12.58 15.28
N LYS A 71 3.69 -13.56 14.42
CA LYS A 71 3.81 -13.46 12.97
C LYS A 71 2.51 -13.99 12.37
N LEU A 72 1.71 -13.10 11.78
CA LEU A 72 0.42 -13.46 11.21
C LEU A 72 0.56 -13.69 9.70
N PRO A 73 0.23 -14.87 9.16
CA PRO A 73 0.41 -15.17 7.75
C PRO A 73 -0.61 -14.41 6.90
N ILE A 74 -0.12 -13.71 5.87
CA ILE A 74 -0.95 -12.88 5.00
C ILE A 74 -0.55 -13.02 3.53
N PHE A 75 -1.48 -12.66 2.65
CA PHE A 75 -1.17 -12.23 1.29
C PHE A 75 -1.25 -10.71 1.24
N ALA A 76 -0.20 -10.07 0.74
CA ALA A 76 -0.11 -8.63 0.70
C ALA A 76 0.01 -8.11 -0.72
N SER A 77 -0.61 -6.97 -0.96
CA SER A 77 -0.52 -6.25 -2.23
C SER A 77 -0.40 -4.77 -1.99
N GLY A 78 0.52 -4.13 -2.68
CA GLY A 78 0.84 -2.75 -2.43
C GLY A 78 2.28 -2.45 -2.75
N TYR A 79 2.75 -1.33 -2.19
CA TYR A 79 4.07 -0.78 -2.48
C TYR A 79 5.11 -1.29 -1.46
N PHE A 80 6.13 -1.98 -1.97
CA PHE A 80 7.20 -2.54 -1.18
C PHE A 80 8.54 -1.91 -1.54
N SER A 81 9.48 -2.00 -0.61
CA SER A 81 10.84 -1.54 -0.77
C SER A 81 11.85 -2.48 -0.14
N VAL A 82 13.01 -2.59 -0.77
CA VAL A 82 14.19 -3.29 -0.24
C VAL A 82 15.44 -2.58 -0.78
N GLU A 83 16.39 -2.24 0.09
CA GLU A 83 17.69 -1.65 -0.31
C GLU A 83 17.59 -0.48 -1.32
N GLY A 84 16.61 0.42 -1.15
CA GLY A 84 16.37 1.55 -2.05
C GLY A 84 15.72 1.20 -3.40
N LYS A 85 15.46 -0.08 -3.65
CA LYS A 85 14.54 -0.53 -4.70
C LYS A 85 13.12 -0.40 -4.19
N HIS A 86 12.23 -0.06 -5.11
CA HIS A 86 10.81 0.03 -4.82
C HIS A 86 10.00 -0.59 -5.95
N GLN A 87 9.03 -1.40 -5.58
CA GLN A 87 8.24 -2.15 -6.53
C GLN A 87 6.80 -2.32 -6.01
N HIS A 88 5.87 -2.34 -6.96
CA HIS A 88 4.49 -2.68 -6.66
C HIS A 88 4.29 -4.17 -6.88
N PHE A 89 3.73 -4.86 -5.88
CA PHE A 89 3.41 -6.27 -5.99
C PHE A 89 1.96 -6.55 -5.68
N THR A 90 1.50 -7.64 -6.28
CA THR A 90 0.16 -8.17 -6.13
C THR A 90 0.28 -9.58 -5.58
N TRP A 91 -0.48 -9.85 -4.53
CA TRP A 91 -0.73 -11.17 -3.96
C TRP A 91 0.53 -11.91 -3.50
N LEU A 92 1.44 -11.21 -2.83
CA LEU A 92 2.64 -11.84 -2.28
C LEU A 92 2.36 -12.48 -0.94
N GLN A 93 2.79 -13.73 -0.80
CA GLN A 93 2.77 -14.41 0.48
C GLN A 93 3.80 -13.80 1.43
N GLY A 94 3.40 -13.60 2.68
CA GLY A 94 4.24 -12.99 3.70
C GLY A 94 3.66 -13.08 5.09
N TYR A 95 4.20 -12.24 5.97
CA TYR A 95 3.78 -12.13 7.36
C TYR A 95 3.61 -10.67 7.76
N PHE A 96 2.56 -10.40 8.54
CA PHE A 96 2.42 -9.18 9.31
C PHE A 96 3.05 -9.37 10.68
N ARG A 97 3.78 -8.36 11.14
CA ARG A 97 4.26 -8.28 12.52
C ARG A 97 4.41 -6.83 12.95
N THR A 98 4.40 -6.61 14.26
CA THR A 98 4.67 -5.31 14.85
C THR A 98 5.95 -5.39 15.68
N PHE A 99 6.87 -4.47 15.44
CA PHE A 99 8.13 -4.40 16.19
C PHE A 99 7.92 -3.76 17.58
N PRO A 100 8.86 -3.94 18.52
CA PRO A 100 8.79 -3.28 19.83
C PRO A 100 8.67 -1.75 19.76
N THR A 101 9.20 -1.15 18.69
CA THR A 101 9.08 0.29 18.36
C THR A 101 7.69 0.70 17.85
N ARG A 102 6.73 -0.22 17.81
CA ARG A 102 5.39 -0.06 17.21
C ARG A 102 5.41 0.25 15.71
N GLU A 103 6.49 -0.10 15.03
CA GLU A 103 6.51 -0.10 13.58
C GLU A 103 5.84 -1.37 13.06
N HIS A 104 4.84 -1.20 12.19
CA HIS A 104 4.15 -2.31 11.55
C HIS A 104 4.92 -2.70 10.29
N ALA A 105 5.14 -4.00 10.14
CA ALA A 105 5.94 -4.55 9.07
C ALA A 105 5.19 -5.66 8.34
N VAL A 106 5.15 -5.52 7.03
CA VAL A 106 4.70 -6.56 6.11
C VAL A 106 5.93 -7.08 5.39
N LEU A 107 6.25 -8.35 5.64
CA LEU A 107 7.43 -9.02 5.10
C LEU A 107 6.97 -10.08 4.12
N CYS A 108 7.27 -9.90 2.84
CA CYS A 108 6.87 -10.81 1.77
C CYS A 108 8.07 -11.45 1.11
N LEU A 109 7.94 -12.71 0.71
CA LEU A 109 8.96 -13.42 -0.04
C LEU A 109 8.48 -13.58 -1.48
N VAL A 110 9.26 -13.07 -2.42
CA VAL A 110 9.15 -13.42 -3.84
C VAL A 110 10.07 -14.61 -4.10
N GLN A 111 9.48 -15.75 -4.42
CA GLN A 111 10.21 -16.92 -4.84
C GLN A 111 10.45 -16.89 -6.35
N ASP A 112 11.63 -17.35 -6.77
CA ASP A 112 11.89 -17.62 -8.18
C ASP A 112 11.02 -18.81 -8.61
N SER A 113 10.02 -18.53 -9.44
CA SER A 113 9.18 -19.55 -10.06
C SER A 113 9.57 -19.69 -11.52
N SER A 114 10.64 -20.44 -11.79
CA SER A 114 11.00 -20.84 -13.14
C SER A 114 10.17 -22.05 -13.56
N TYR A 115 8.90 -21.85 -13.90
CA TYR A 115 8.08 -22.94 -14.42
C TYR A 115 8.44 -23.24 -15.88
N LEU A 116 9.43 -24.12 -16.05
CA LEU A 116 9.85 -24.96 -17.19
C LEU A 116 9.84 -24.44 -18.64
N LEU A 117 9.36 -23.23 -18.94
CA LEU A 117 9.42 -22.49 -20.22
C LEU A 117 8.62 -21.16 -20.18
N PHE A 118 7.85 -20.90 -19.11
CA PHE A 118 6.85 -19.83 -19.04
C PHE A 118 7.26 -18.66 -18.13
N GLY A 119 8.37 -18.03 -18.47
CA GLY A 119 8.75 -16.72 -17.93
C GLY A 119 9.43 -16.78 -16.56
N GLN A 120 10.70 -16.39 -16.53
CA GLN A 120 11.43 -16.17 -15.29
C GLN A 120 10.95 -14.86 -14.64
N TRP A 121 10.83 -14.87 -13.32
CA TRP A 121 10.76 -13.63 -12.57
C TRP A 121 12.07 -12.86 -12.79
N PRO A 122 12.04 -11.53 -12.97
CA PRO A 122 13.27 -10.78 -13.11
C PRO A 122 14.13 -10.98 -11.86
N GLU A 123 15.40 -11.35 -12.03
CA GLU A 123 16.31 -11.67 -10.90
C GLU A 123 16.34 -10.57 -9.83
N HIS A 124 16.18 -9.31 -10.23
CA HIS A 124 16.17 -8.16 -9.33
C HIS A 124 14.90 -8.02 -8.48
N GLU A 125 13.85 -8.77 -8.78
CA GLU A 125 12.58 -8.77 -8.06
C GLU A 125 12.44 -9.99 -7.13
N VAL A 126 13.29 -11.02 -7.27
CA VAL A 126 13.34 -12.20 -6.39
C VAL A 126 13.95 -11.83 -5.03
N GLY A 127 13.39 -12.37 -3.95
CA GLY A 127 13.89 -12.18 -2.59
C GLY A 127 12.86 -11.59 -1.62
N MET A 128 13.36 -11.09 -0.48
CA MET A 128 12.51 -10.52 0.56
C MET A 128 12.18 -9.04 0.26
N TRP A 129 10.90 -8.71 0.39
CA TRP A 129 10.39 -7.37 0.18
C TRP A 129 9.62 -6.90 1.41
N TYR A 130 9.74 -5.62 1.72
CA TYR A 130 9.23 -5.08 2.97
C TYR A 130 8.36 -3.85 2.74
N CYS A 131 7.27 -3.76 3.49
CA CYS A 131 6.52 -2.53 3.67
C CYS A 131 6.50 -2.22 5.16
N PHE A 132 7.13 -1.12 5.54
CA PHE A 132 7.14 -0.61 6.90
C PHE A 132 6.29 0.64 6.96
N PHE A 133 5.42 0.72 7.95
CA PHE A 133 4.67 1.94 8.23
C PHE A 133 4.50 2.09 9.74
N LYS A 134 4.80 3.30 10.22
CA LYS A 134 4.56 3.69 11.59
C LYS A 134 3.10 4.14 11.78
N PRO A 135 2.57 4.13 13.00
CA PRO A 135 1.21 4.56 13.26
C PRO A 135 0.92 5.98 12.77
N GLU A 136 1.90 6.88 12.86
CA GLU A 136 1.71 8.30 12.52
C GLU A 136 1.50 8.55 11.02
N VAL A 137 1.89 7.60 10.17
CA VAL A 137 1.72 7.71 8.71
C VAL A 137 0.47 7.00 8.20
N ILE A 138 -0.28 6.32 9.08
CA ILE A 138 -1.54 5.65 8.73
C ILE A 138 -2.66 6.69 8.65
N GLU A 139 -3.26 6.82 7.47
CA GLU A 139 -4.33 7.78 7.19
C GLU A 139 -5.71 7.15 7.41
N LYS A 140 -5.88 5.91 6.96
CA LYS A 140 -7.18 5.22 6.99
C LYS A 140 -6.99 3.71 7.06
N ILE A 141 -7.80 3.05 7.89
CA ILE A 141 -7.89 1.60 7.96
C ILE A 141 -9.32 1.20 7.57
N ARG A 142 -9.46 0.33 6.56
CA ARG A 142 -10.76 -0.21 6.15
C ARG A 142 -10.77 -1.72 6.31
N TRP A 143 -11.87 -2.22 6.84
CA TRP A 143 -12.15 -3.65 6.94
C TRP A 143 -12.98 -4.10 5.74
N GLY A 144 -12.71 -5.30 5.25
CA GLY A 144 -13.44 -5.81 4.11
C GLY A 144 -13.05 -7.22 3.71
N GLU A 145 -13.40 -7.52 2.47
CA GLU A 145 -13.05 -8.76 1.80
C GLU A 145 -12.17 -8.39 0.60
N ILE A 146 -11.06 -9.11 0.46
CA ILE A 146 -10.16 -8.98 -0.67
C ILE A 146 -10.42 -10.15 -1.61
N VAL A 147 -10.66 -9.82 -2.87
CA VAL A 147 -10.86 -10.79 -3.95
C VAL A 147 -9.70 -10.68 -4.91
N PHE A 148 -8.99 -11.79 -5.09
CA PHE A 148 -7.95 -11.95 -6.08
C PHE A 148 -8.21 -13.25 -6.82
N ASP A 149 -8.41 -13.13 -8.13
CA ASP A 149 -8.88 -14.23 -8.97
C ASP A 149 -10.18 -14.84 -8.40
N ASP A 150 -10.22 -16.16 -8.19
CA ASP A 150 -11.35 -16.85 -7.54
C ASP A 150 -11.22 -16.94 -6.01
N HIS A 151 -10.14 -16.42 -5.44
CA HIS A 151 -9.91 -16.43 -4.00
C HIS A 151 -10.55 -15.22 -3.32
N ARG A 152 -11.35 -15.50 -2.29
CA ARG A 152 -11.97 -14.49 -1.43
C ARG A 152 -11.51 -14.67 0.01
N MET A 153 -10.98 -13.60 0.60
CA MET A 153 -10.38 -13.65 1.93
C MET A 153 -10.78 -12.43 2.76
N PRO A 154 -10.97 -12.58 4.08
CA PRO A 154 -11.09 -11.42 4.97
C PRO A 154 -9.79 -10.61 4.92
N GLY A 155 -9.90 -9.30 5.03
CA GLY A 155 -8.70 -8.48 4.97
C GLY A 155 -8.90 -7.00 5.26
N LEU A 156 -7.79 -6.30 5.20
CA LEU A 156 -7.71 -4.87 5.49
C LEU A 156 -7.14 -4.12 4.29
N ALA A 157 -7.67 -2.91 4.07
CA ALA A 157 -7.02 -1.91 3.23
C ALA A 157 -6.48 -0.80 4.14
N VAL A 158 -5.16 -0.71 4.24
CA VAL A 158 -4.45 0.28 5.06
C VAL A 158 -3.87 1.33 4.14
N GLN A 159 -4.40 2.54 4.23
CA GLN A 159 -3.91 3.70 3.51
C GLN A 159 -2.87 4.41 4.37
N HIS A 160 -1.67 4.62 3.83
CA HIS A 160 -0.56 5.24 4.52
C HIS A 160 0.29 6.11 3.59
N THR A 161 0.97 7.07 4.17
CA THR A 161 1.91 7.93 3.46
C THR A 161 3.25 7.21 3.23
N VAL A 162 3.78 7.31 2.01
CA VAL A 162 5.12 6.79 1.63
C VAL A 162 5.98 7.92 1.07
N HIS A 163 7.20 8.04 1.61
CA HIS A 163 8.21 8.94 1.06
C HIS A 163 8.97 8.25 -0.08
N MET A 164 8.76 8.71 -1.32
CA MET A 164 9.49 8.23 -2.48
C MET A 164 10.77 9.05 -2.68
N PRO A 165 11.96 8.42 -2.67
CA PRO A 165 13.22 9.13 -2.91
C PRO A 165 13.29 9.64 -4.35
N LYS A 166 14.13 10.66 -4.56
CA LYS A 166 14.38 11.25 -5.88
C LYS A 166 14.95 10.19 -6.82
N ARG A 167 14.30 9.94 -7.96
CA ARG A 167 14.78 8.98 -8.97
C ARG A 167 15.16 9.71 -10.26
N GLY A 168 16.44 10.08 -10.35
CA GLY A 168 16.99 10.83 -11.48
C GLY A 168 16.63 12.33 -11.46
N ARG A 169 16.94 13.02 -12.56
CA ARG A 169 16.81 14.49 -12.65
C ARG A 169 15.35 14.96 -12.77
N LEU A 170 14.47 14.12 -13.33
CA LEU A 170 13.08 14.45 -13.69
C LEU A 170 12.03 14.03 -12.64
N ARG A 171 12.39 13.28 -11.59
CA ARG A 171 11.43 12.82 -10.56
C ARG A 171 11.91 13.25 -9.18
N PRO A 172 11.45 14.42 -8.67
CA PRO A 172 11.81 14.88 -7.34
C PRO A 172 11.29 13.91 -6.27
N ALA A 173 11.88 13.99 -5.08
CA ALA A 173 11.35 13.30 -3.91
C ALA A 173 9.92 13.79 -3.67
N ARG A 174 9.01 12.85 -3.38
CA ARG A 174 7.61 13.17 -3.12
C ARG A 174 7.00 12.24 -2.10
N THR A 175 6.09 12.80 -1.33
CA THR A 175 5.25 12.08 -0.38
C THR A 175 3.95 11.73 -1.06
N VAL A 176 3.59 10.44 -1.09
CA VAL A 176 2.37 9.97 -1.75
C VAL A 176 1.60 9.03 -0.84
N SER A 177 0.28 9.19 -0.83
CA SER A 177 -0.63 8.25 -0.16
C SER A 177 -0.72 6.96 -0.98
N LYS A 178 -0.55 5.82 -0.32
CA LYS A 178 -0.57 4.47 -0.89
C LYS A 178 -1.42 3.56 -0.02
N THR A 179 -2.02 2.55 -0.65
CA THR A 179 -2.80 1.54 0.05
C THR A 179 -2.07 0.23 -0.01
N ILE A 180 -1.93 -0.44 1.13
CA ILE A 180 -1.56 -1.84 1.22
C ILE A 180 -2.79 -2.66 1.59
N TYR A 181 -3.02 -3.72 0.82
CA TYR A 181 -4.08 -4.69 1.03
C TYR A 181 -3.50 -5.91 1.74
N LEU A 182 -4.09 -6.29 2.87
CA LEU A 182 -3.66 -7.41 3.71
C LEU A 182 -4.79 -8.45 3.75
N ALA A 183 -4.67 -9.50 2.94
CA ALA A 183 -5.60 -10.63 2.94
C ALA A 183 -5.11 -11.69 3.91
N CYS A 184 -6.01 -12.18 4.76
CA CYS A 184 -5.70 -13.16 5.79
C CYS A 184 -6.41 -14.47 5.49
N HIS A 185 -5.80 -15.60 5.89
CA HIS A 185 -6.42 -16.91 5.73
C HIS A 185 -7.64 -17.07 6.64
N THR A 186 -7.57 -16.50 7.84
CA THR A 186 -8.63 -16.55 8.83
C THR A 186 -9.12 -15.14 9.17
N GLU A 187 -10.39 -15.06 9.59
CA GLU A 187 -10.94 -13.79 10.09
C GLU A 187 -10.30 -13.38 11.43
N GLU A 188 -9.86 -14.36 12.23
CA GLU A 188 -9.18 -14.13 13.50
C GLU A 188 -7.85 -13.39 13.31
N ASP A 189 -7.03 -13.83 12.34
CA ASP A 189 -5.79 -13.14 11.99
C ASP A 189 -6.06 -11.70 11.53
N ALA A 190 -7.07 -11.51 10.67
CA ALA A 190 -7.46 -10.19 10.22
C ALA A 190 -7.92 -9.30 11.38
N ARG A 191 -8.71 -9.84 12.32
CA ARG A 191 -9.15 -9.12 13.53
C ARG A 191 -7.97 -8.79 14.45
N ALA A 192 -6.99 -9.68 14.58
CA ALA A 192 -5.78 -9.42 15.38
C ALA A 192 -4.95 -8.28 14.78
N ILE A 193 -4.77 -8.27 13.45
CA ILE A 193 -4.12 -7.14 12.75
C ILE A 193 -4.93 -5.86 12.96
N LEU A 194 -6.26 -5.92 12.83
CA LEU A 194 -7.11 -4.76 13.06
C LEU A 194 -6.97 -4.22 14.48
N ALA A 195 -6.99 -5.09 15.49
CA ALA A 195 -6.84 -4.72 16.90
C ALA A 195 -5.53 -3.97 17.16
N ASP A 196 -4.43 -4.47 16.57
CA ASP A 196 -3.10 -3.89 16.71
C ASP A 196 -2.98 -2.52 16.06
N LEU A 197 -3.49 -2.38 14.83
CA LEU A 197 -3.48 -1.09 14.12
C LEU A 197 -4.35 -0.05 14.83
N LEU A 198 -5.48 -0.46 15.42
CA LEU A 198 -6.35 0.45 16.17
C LEU A 198 -5.76 0.86 17.52
N TYR A 199 -4.98 -0.02 18.15
CA TYR A 199 -4.30 0.27 19.41
C TYR A 199 -3.41 1.51 19.26
N ASP A 200 -2.62 1.59 18.19
CA ASP A 200 -1.75 2.75 17.96
C ASP A 200 -2.49 3.96 17.40
N HIS A 201 -3.51 3.75 16.55
CA HIS A 201 -4.29 4.86 16.00
C HIS A 201 -5.04 5.67 17.08
N ARG A 202 -5.55 4.98 18.12
CA ARG A 202 -6.18 5.63 19.27
C ARG A 202 -5.17 6.45 20.08
N LYS A 203 -4.00 5.89 20.36
CA LYS A 203 -2.96 6.54 21.16
C LYS A 203 -2.49 7.86 20.53
N GLU A 204 -2.39 7.92 19.21
CA GLU A 204 -2.06 9.14 18.49
C GLU A 204 -3.15 10.22 18.64
N SER A 205 -4.44 9.83 18.58
CA SER A 205 -5.55 10.76 18.77
C SER A 205 -5.65 11.32 20.20
N GLU A 206 -5.17 10.57 21.20
CA GLU A 206 -5.10 11.00 22.59
C GLU A 206 -3.86 11.87 22.88
N THR A 207 -2.77 11.66 22.14
CA THR A 207 -1.47 12.35 22.39
C THR A 207 -1.37 13.69 21.68
N LYS A 208 -2.04 13.90 20.54
CA LYS A 208 -2.10 15.21 19.89
C LYS A 208 -3.04 16.12 20.68
N PRO A 209 -2.55 17.21 21.32
CA PRO A 209 -3.43 18.18 21.93
C PRO A 209 -4.35 18.72 20.84
N LYS A 210 -5.66 18.66 21.10
CA LYS A 210 -6.69 19.28 20.26
C LYS A 210 -6.18 20.70 19.92
N PRO A 211 -6.03 21.07 18.64
CA PRO A 211 -5.62 22.42 18.31
C PRO A 211 -6.62 23.34 18.99
N VAL A 212 -6.13 24.09 19.99
CA VAL A 212 -6.88 25.20 20.56
C VAL A 212 -7.06 26.13 19.39
N HIS A 213 -8.23 26.06 18.75
CA HIS A 213 -8.62 27.07 17.78
C HIS A 213 -8.42 28.40 18.51
N PRO A 214 -7.60 29.32 17.99
CA PRO A 214 -7.64 30.69 18.46
C PRO A 214 -9.10 31.09 18.30
N SER A 215 -9.76 31.39 19.43
CA SER A 215 -11.10 31.94 19.42
C SER A 215 -11.13 33.04 18.36
N ALA A 216 -12.09 32.98 17.44
CA ALA A 216 -12.21 33.92 16.33
C ALA A 216 -12.36 35.39 16.81
N ASN A 217 -12.56 35.59 18.11
CA ASN A 217 -12.41 36.87 18.77
C ASN A 217 -11.02 36.92 19.41
N GLY A 218 -10.07 37.60 18.75
CA GLY A 218 -8.71 37.89 19.23
C GLY A 218 -8.67 38.81 20.45
N ARG A 219 -9.42 38.47 21.50
CA ARG A 219 -9.32 39.08 22.82
C ARG A 219 -8.96 37.96 23.80
N PRO A 220 -7.76 37.99 24.42
CA PRO A 220 -7.46 37.08 25.51
C PRO A 220 -8.51 37.25 26.61
N ASN A 221 -8.99 36.13 27.15
CA ASN A 221 -9.89 36.15 28.29
C ASN A 221 -9.18 36.85 29.46
N PRO A 222 -9.72 37.95 30.03
CA PRO A 222 -9.07 38.66 31.14
C PRO A 222 -8.78 37.78 32.35
N GLN A 223 -9.50 36.66 32.49
CA GLN A 223 -9.27 35.68 33.55
C GLN A 223 -8.00 34.83 33.34
N GLU A 224 -7.56 34.60 32.10
CA GLU A 224 -6.32 33.87 31.81
C GLU A 224 -5.07 34.73 32.08
N LEU A 225 -5.17 36.06 31.93
CA LEU A 225 -4.09 37.00 32.24
C LEU A 225 -3.84 37.17 33.75
N LEU A 226 -4.82 36.82 34.60
CA LEU A 226 -4.68 36.89 36.06
C LEU A 226 -4.04 35.62 36.67
N ALA A 227 -4.01 34.51 35.94
CA ALA A 227 -3.44 33.24 36.42
C ALA A 227 -1.91 33.18 36.32
N TRP A 228 -1.27 34.10 35.59
CA TRP A 228 0.19 34.11 35.38
C TRP A 228 0.86 35.26 36.13
N ARG A 229 0.81 35.23 37.47
CA ARG A 229 1.77 35.96 38.32
C ARG A 229 2.87 34.98 38.74
N PRO A 230 4.09 35.06 38.18
CA PRO A 230 5.22 34.38 38.77
C PRO A 230 5.45 34.97 40.17
N ALA A 231 5.45 34.11 41.18
CA ALA A 231 5.86 34.48 42.53
C ALA A 231 7.33 34.91 42.47
N ASN A 232 7.56 36.22 42.58
CA ASN A 232 8.88 36.79 42.80
C ASN A 232 9.42 36.31 44.15
N GLY A 233 10.18 35.21 44.12
CA GLY A 233 11.04 34.78 45.21
C GLY A 233 12.34 35.58 45.21
N SER A 234 12.26 36.79 45.76
CA SER A 234 13.42 37.51 46.30
C SER A 234 14.03 36.69 47.44
N ASN A 235 15.28 36.28 47.33
CA ASN A 235 16.16 36.42 48.49
C ASN A 235 17.64 36.62 48.10
N LYS A 236 18.19 37.71 48.63
CA LYS A 236 19.59 38.11 48.63
C LYS A 236 20.20 37.71 49.98
N GLN A 237 21.53 37.58 49.98
CA GLN A 237 22.46 37.66 51.14
C GLN A 237 22.42 36.43 52.07
N SER A 238 23.55 35.86 52.51
CA SER A 238 24.88 36.41 52.84
C SER A 238 25.95 35.35 52.65
#